data_AF-A0A7N0V2M1-F1
#
_entry.id   AF-A0A7N0V2M1-F1
#
_cell.length_a   1.000
_cell.length_b   1.000
_cell.length_c   1.000
_cell.angle_alpha   90.00
_cell.angle_beta   90.00
_cell.angle_gamma   90.00
#
_symmetry.space_group_name_H-M   'P 1'
#
loop_
_entity.id
_entity.type
_entity.pdbx_description
1 polymer ?
#
loop_
_entity_poly.entity_id
_entity_poly.type
_entity_poly.pdbx_seq_one_letter_code
_entity_poly.pdbx_strand_id
1 'polypeptide(L)'
;MIIRGIRSINPRAHHLNVEHCSNMTFENLYLNTPARSSDTDGISARNSSFVKISNSVIATGGDCISLDDGSTDFDISNITCGPGRGISIGSSGKYLDPASWLPVRDIRVKKILFRDTFSGIHIMTYPKRIENQVHNVYFEDIVMKNVKNPIVNDQEYNTKVR
;
A
#
# COMPACT_ATOMS: atom_id res chain seq x y z
N MET A 1 -13.50 9.68 -10.66
CA MET A 1 -12.90 9.40 -11.99
C MET A 1 -12.43 7.96 -12.04
N ILE A 2 -12.37 7.34 -13.23
CA ILE A 2 -12.03 5.91 -13.40
C ILE A 2 -10.76 5.79 -14.26
N ILE A 3 -9.76 5.07 -13.76
CA ILE A 3 -8.58 4.63 -14.50
C ILE A 3 -8.68 3.12 -14.69
N ARG A 4 -8.71 2.66 -15.95
CA ARG A 4 -8.95 1.25 -16.25
C ARG A 4 -8.11 0.74 -17.41
N GLY A 5 -7.64 -0.51 -17.32
CA GLY A 5 -7.00 -1.21 -18.44
C GLY A 5 -5.60 -0.69 -18.77
N ILE A 6 -4.97 0.04 -17.84
CA ILE A 6 -3.62 0.59 -18.05
C ILE A 6 -2.57 -0.50 -17.81
N ARG A 7 -1.59 -0.53 -18.71
CA ARG A 7 -0.37 -1.32 -18.58
C ARG A 7 0.82 -0.38 -18.40
N SER A 8 1.52 -0.47 -17.27
CA SER A 8 2.71 0.32 -16.97
C SER A 8 3.88 -0.61 -16.67
N ILE A 9 5.01 -0.40 -17.37
CA ILE A 9 6.15 -1.31 -17.36
C ILE A 9 7.44 -0.53 -17.08
N ASN A 10 8.20 -0.96 -16.07
CA ASN A 10 9.53 -0.44 -15.74
C ASN A 10 9.62 1.10 -15.59
N PRO A 11 8.73 1.79 -14.85
CA PRO A 11 8.97 3.17 -14.45
C PRO A 11 10.26 3.26 -13.60
N ARG A 12 10.84 4.46 -13.55
CA ARG A 12 12.02 4.74 -12.71
C ARG A 12 11.70 4.73 -11.21
N ALA A 13 10.44 4.95 -10.83
CA ALA A 13 9.96 5.03 -9.44
C ALA A 13 8.57 4.37 -9.34
N HIS A 14 7.57 5.06 -8.77
CA HIS A 14 6.20 4.57 -8.66
C HIS A 14 5.51 4.39 -10.03
N HIS A 15 4.63 3.39 -10.16
CA HIS A 15 3.78 3.27 -11.34
C HIS A 15 2.62 4.29 -11.31
N LEU A 16 1.97 4.47 -10.15
CA LEU A 16 0.88 5.42 -9.95
C LEU A 16 1.00 6.08 -8.59
N ASN A 17 0.82 7.41 -8.55
CA ASN A 17 0.73 8.17 -7.31
C ASN A 17 -0.67 8.81 -7.19
N VAL A 18 -1.32 8.64 -6.05
CA VAL A 18 -2.69 9.08 -5.77
C VAL A 18 -2.65 10.02 -4.57
N GLU A 19 -2.42 11.30 -4.87
CA GLU A 19 -2.30 12.35 -3.86
C GLU A 19 -3.45 13.34 -3.97
N HIS A 20 -4.04 13.71 -2.83
CA HIS A 20 -5.12 14.71 -2.76
C HIS A 20 -6.32 14.38 -3.67
N CYS A 21 -6.62 13.10 -3.83
CA CYS A 21 -7.68 12.61 -4.70
C CYS A 21 -8.89 12.13 -3.91
N SER A 22 -10.09 12.26 -4.48
CA SER A 22 -11.29 11.67 -3.90
C SER A 22 -12.18 11.04 -4.96
N ASN A 23 -12.91 9.98 -4.59
CA ASN A 23 -13.86 9.28 -5.46
C ASN A 23 -13.21 8.77 -6.77
N MET A 24 -12.16 7.96 -6.60
CA MET A 24 -11.36 7.38 -7.67
C MET A 24 -11.56 5.88 -7.74
N THR A 25 -11.51 5.32 -8.95
CA THR A 25 -11.53 3.86 -9.16
C THR A 25 -10.41 3.45 -10.10
N PHE A 26 -9.61 2.49 -9.66
CA PHE A 26 -8.52 1.86 -10.39
C PHE A 26 -8.91 0.40 -10.63
N GLU A 27 -9.03 0.00 -11.89
CA GLU A 27 -9.54 -1.33 -12.24
C GLU A 27 -8.75 -1.95 -13.39
N ASN A 28 -8.54 -3.27 -13.37
CA ASN A 28 -7.92 -4.02 -14.46
C ASN A 28 -6.53 -3.46 -14.86
N LEU A 29 -5.70 -3.16 -13.86
CA LEU A 29 -4.35 -2.64 -14.08
C LEU A 29 -3.33 -3.77 -14.18
N TYR A 30 -2.31 -3.55 -15.01
CA TYR A 30 -1.11 -4.38 -15.05
C TYR A 30 0.12 -3.52 -14.82
N LEU A 31 0.67 -3.58 -13.61
CA LEU A 31 1.84 -2.81 -13.18
C LEU A 31 2.99 -3.80 -12.99
N ASN A 32 4.05 -3.68 -13.78
CA ASN A 32 5.14 -4.65 -13.75
C ASN A 32 6.52 -4.01 -13.83
N THR A 33 7.34 -4.31 -12.83
CA THR A 33 8.76 -3.99 -12.76
C THR A 33 9.51 -5.19 -12.15
N PRO A 34 10.74 -5.51 -12.61
CA PRO A 34 11.57 -6.55 -12.00
C PRO A 34 11.74 -6.37 -10.49
N ALA A 35 11.71 -7.48 -9.74
CA ALA A 35 11.86 -7.50 -8.28
C ALA A 35 13.11 -6.80 -7.74
N ARG A 36 14.19 -6.73 -8.54
CA ARG A 36 15.46 -6.08 -8.19
C ARG A 36 15.44 -4.55 -8.33
N SER A 37 14.37 -3.98 -8.88
CA SER A 37 14.23 -2.53 -9.03
C SER A 37 13.76 -1.94 -7.72
N SER A 38 14.71 -1.61 -6.84
CA SER A 38 14.39 -0.95 -5.57
C SER A 38 13.59 0.33 -5.80
N ASP A 39 12.71 0.66 -4.84
CA ASP A 39 11.94 1.91 -4.82
C ASP A 39 10.90 2.11 -5.94
N THR A 40 10.47 1.03 -6.59
CA THR A 40 9.31 1.07 -7.49
C THR A 40 8.08 0.56 -6.78
N ASP A 41 7.17 1.43 -6.37
CA ASP A 41 5.88 0.99 -5.82
C ASP A 41 4.81 0.93 -6.92
N GLY A 42 3.79 0.08 -6.72
CA GLY A 42 2.67 -0.04 -7.65
C GLY A 42 1.76 1.18 -7.56
N ILE A 43 0.91 1.21 -6.55
CA ILE A 43 0.02 2.34 -6.27
C ILE A 43 0.38 2.91 -4.91
N SER A 44 0.88 4.14 -4.89
CA SER A 44 1.11 4.89 -3.65
C SER A 44 0.00 5.91 -3.47
N ALA A 45 -0.58 5.98 -2.27
CA ALA A 45 -1.66 6.90 -1.98
C ALA A 45 -1.41 7.67 -0.69
N ARG A 46 -1.74 8.96 -0.70
CA ARG A 46 -1.63 9.86 0.44
C ARG A 46 -2.75 10.91 0.38
N ASN A 47 -3.25 11.36 1.53
CA ASN A 47 -4.26 12.42 1.62
C ASN A 47 -5.45 12.23 0.66
N SER A 48 -5.93 10.98 0.51
CA SER A 48 -6.92 10.62 -0.48
C SER A 48 -8.06 9.83 0.15
N SER A 49 -9.27 9.91 -0.43
CA SER A 49 -10.46 9.28 0.14
C SER A 49 -11.39 8.65 -0.87
N PHE A 50 -12.17 7.65 -0.45
CA PHE A 50 -13.15 6.96 -1.30
C PHE A 50 -12.51 6.39 -2.57
N VAL A 51 -11.41 5.65 -2.40
CA VAL A 51 -10.65 5.08 -3.51
C VAL A 51 -10.91 3.58 -3.59
N LYS A 52 -11.22 3.10 -4.80
CA LYS A 52 -11.39 1.68 -5.09
C LYS A 52 -10.24 1.18 -5.96
N ILE A 53 -9.63 0.06 -5.59
CA ILE A 53 -8.58 -0.59 -6.37
C ILE A 53 -8.97 -2.05 -6.55
N SER A 54 -9.17 -2.50 -7.80
CA SER A 54 -9.65 -3.86 -8.04
C SER A 54 -9.06 -4.55 -9.27
N ASN A 55 -9.14 -5.88 -9.27
CA ASN A 55 -8.92 -6.74 -10.44
C ASN A 55 -7.56 -6.51 -11.12
N SER A 56 -6.50 -6.30 -10.34
CA SER A 56 -5.21 -5.84 -10.87
C SER A 56 -4.07 -6.80 -10.54
N VAL A 57 -3.06 -6.81 -11.40
CA VAL A 57 -1.80 -7.55 -11.20
C VAL A 57 -0.69 -6.54 -11.00
N ILE A 58 -0.03 -6.61 -9.86
CA ILE A 58 1.00 -5.66 -9.44
C ILE A 58 2.25 -6.44 -9.03
N ALA A 59 3.31 -6.28 -9.80
CA ALA A 59 4.63 -6.89 -9.58
C ALA A 59 5.67 -5.77 -9.60
N THR A 60 6.40 -5.60 -8.50
CA THR A 60 7.35 -4.48 -8.34
C THR A 60 8.57 -4.90 -7.52
N GLY A 61 9.57 -4.02 -7.36
CA GLY A 61 10.60 -4.19 -6.32
C GLY A 61 10.27 -3.51 -4.99
N GLY A 62 9.26 -2.63 -4.98
CA GLY A 62 8.75 -1.92 -3.81
C GLY A 62 7.44 -2.50 -3.31
N ASP A 63 6.57 -1.67 -2.74
CA ASP A 63 5.24 -2.06 -2.29
C ASP A 63 4.32 -2.26 -3.51
N CYS A 64 3.38 -3.20 -3.42
CA CYS A 64 2.31 -3.31 -4.41
C CYS A 64 1.34 -2.14 -4.27
N ILE A 65 0.90 -1.88 -3.04
CA ILE A 65 0.06 -0.75 -2.68
C ILE A 65 0.57 -0.19 -1.35
N SER A 66 0.84 1.11 -1.30
CA SER A 66 1.20 1.81 -0.07
C SER A 66 0.14 2.87 0.25
N LEU A 67 -0.37 2.85 1.48
CA LEU A 67 -1.32 3.85 1.99
C LEU A 67 -0.66 4.66 3.10
N ASP A 68 -0.23 5.86 2.75
CA ASP A 68 0.38 6.82 3.67
C ASP A 68 -0.67 7.71 4.37
N ASP A 69 -0.18 8.59 5.25
CA ASP A 69 -0.98 9.54 6.05
C ASP A 69 -2.14 10.18 5.27
N GLY A 70 -3.30 10.25 5.91
CA GLY A 70 -4.52 10.83 5.35
C GLY A 70 -5.23 9.98 4.29
N SER A 71 -4.83 8.72 4.11
CA SER A 71 -5.59 7.76 3.28
C SER A 71 -6.79 7.21 4.05
N THR A 72 -8.01 7.53 3.61
CA THR A 72 -9.25 7.04 4.25
C THR A 72 -10.22 6.38 3.28
N ASP A 73 -11.06 5.46 3.75
CA ASP A 73 -12.15 4.87 2.95
C ASP A 73 -11.65 4.20 1.65
N PHE A 74 -10.69 3.27 1.78
CA PHE A 74 -10.18 2.48 0.66
C PHE A 74 -10.84 1.09 0.60
N ASP A 75 -11.27 0.68 -0.60
CA ASP A 75 -11.72 -0.69 -0.89
C ASP A 75 -10.77 -1.32 -1.92
N ILE A 76 -9.92 -2.22 -1.45
CA ILE A 76 -8.89 -2.90 -2.23
C ILE A 76 -9.30 -4.36 -2.36
N SER A 77 -9.49 -4.84 -3.59
CA SER A 77 -9.96 -6.21 -3.78
C SER A 77 -9.47 -6.92 -5.03
N ASN A 78 -9.36 -8.26 -4.96
CA ASN A 78 -8.99 -9.09 -6.10
C ASN A 78 -7.67 -8.65 -6.76
N ILE A 79 -6.60 -8.59 -5.95
CA ILE A 79 -5.27 -8.17 -6.39
C ILE A 79 -4.32 -9.37 -6.35
N THR A 80 -3.58 -9.57 -7.43
CA THR A 80 -2.37 -10.40 -7.39
C THR A 80 -1.17 -9.50 -7.17
N CYS A 81 -0.58 -9.60 -5.99
CA CYS A 81 0.58 -8.82 -5.57
C CYS A 81 1.82 -9.72 -5.52
N GLY A 82 2.81 -9.38 -6.34
CA GLY A 82 4.13 -9.98 -6.23
C GLY A 82 4.81 -10.28 -7.56
N PRO A 83 6.15 -10.28 -7.58
CA PRO A 83 7.07 -10.03 -6.46
C PRO A 83 7.02 -8.58 -5.93
N GLY A 84 7.64 -8.31 -4.78
CA GLY A 84 7.67 -7.00 -4.13
C GLY A 84 7.60 -7.07 -2.60
N ARG A 85 7.12 -6.00 -1.96
CA ARG A 85 7.03 -5.81 -0.49
C ARG A 85 5.61 -5.86 0.07
N GLY A 86 4.62 -6.27 -0.74
CA GLY A 86 3.26 -6.50 -0.25
C GLY A 86 2.39 -5.24 -0.24
N ILE A 87 1.40 -5.21 0.65
CA ILE A 87 0.57 -4.03 0.91
C ILE A 87 1.03 -3.40 2.22
N SER A 88 1.38 -2.12 2.16
CA SER A 88 1.86 -1.34 3.29
C SER A 88 0.83 -0.31 3.75
N ILE A 89 0.70 -0.16 5.07
CA ILE A 89 -0.10 0.85 5.76
C ILE A 89 0.86 1.70 6.57
N GLY A 90 0.98 2.98 6.23
CA GLY A 90 2.07 3.85 6.63
C GLY A 90 3.23 3.87 5.62
N SER A 91 4.33 4.55 5.91
CA SER A 91 4.78 4.93 7.26
C SER A 91 4.06 6.15 7.83
N SER A 92 3.37 5.96 8.96
CA SER A 92 2.57 7.03 9.58
C SER A 92 3.27 7.71 10.75
N GLY A 93 3.20 9.05 10.83
CA GLY A 93 3.73 9.83 11.96
C GLY A 93 5.17 10.33 11.82
N LYS A 94 5.69 10.32 10.59
CA LYS A 94 7.06 10.76 10.27
C LYS A 94 7.29 12.22 10.66
N TYR A 95 6.46 13.13 10.16
CA TYR A 95 6.64 14.57 10.32
C TYR A 95 5.79 15.14 11.48
N LEU A 96 6.27 16.22 12.09
CA LEU A 96 5.60 16.95 13.17
C LEU A 96 4.78 18.13 12.64
N ASP A 97 4.29 18.04 11.40
CA ASP A 97 3.37 19.03 10.84
C ASP A 97 1.92 18.52 10.90
N PRO A 98 0.92 19.42 11.01
CA PRO A 98 -0.49 19.02 11.08
C PRO A 98 -0.99 18.22 9.87
N ALA A 99 -0.34 18.38 8.71
CA ALA A 99 -0.69 17.66 7.49
C ALA A 99 -0.23 16.18 7.50
N SER A 100 0.67 15.82 8.42
CA SER A 100 1.23 14.47 8.60
C SER A 100 0.70 13.78 9.86
N TRP A 101 -0.37 14.32 10.46
CA TRP A 101 -1.10 13.72 11.58
C TRP A 101 -2.44 13.12 11.14
N LEU A 102 -2.70 13.09 9.85
CA LEU A 102 -3.95 12.55 9.33
C LEU A 102 -3.94 11.02 9.42
N PRO A 103 -4.98 10.42 10.02
CA PRO A 103 -5.00 8.98 10.25
C PRO A 103 -5.12 8.21 8.93
N VAL A 104 -4.64 6.96 8.94
CA VAL A 104 -4.99 5.96 7.94
C VAL A 104 -6.13 5.12 8.49
N ARG A 105 -7.32 5.22 7.89
CA ARG A 105 -8.53 4.60 8.46
C ARG A 105 -9.55 4.11 7.45
N ASP A 106 -10.42 3.22 7.89
CA ASP A 106 -11.53 2.69 7.09
C ASP A 106 -11.04 2.00 5.82
N ILE A 107 -10.04 1.12 5.99
CA ILE A 107 -9.40 0.39 4.90
C ILE A 107 -9.95 -1.03 4.88
N ARG A 108 -10.45 -1.47 3.73
CA ARG A 108 -10.87 -2.86 3.50
C ARG A 108 -10.01 -3.46 2.41
N VAL A 109 -9.31 -4.54 2.74
CA VAL A 109 -8.45 -5.29 1.82
C VAL A 109 -8.96 -6.72 1.76
N LYS A 110 -9.42 -7.18 0.60
CA LYS A 110 -9.98 -8.52 0.47
C LYS A 110 -9.55 -9.25 -0.79
N LYS A 111 -9.54 -10.59 -0.74
CA LYS A 111 -9.25 -11.43 -1.92
C LYS A 111 -7.90 -11.08 -2.54
N ILE A 112 -6.85 -11.10 -1.73
CA ILE A 112 -5.49 -10.78 -2.17
C ILE A 112 -4.69 -12.07 -2.30
N LEU A 113 -4.02 -12.23 -3.44
CA LEU A 113 -2.97 -13.23 -3.61
C LEU A 113 -1.62 -12.53 -3.51
N PHE A 114 -0.92 -12.74 -2.40
CA PHE A 114 0.51 -12.42 -2.29
C PHE A 114 1.33 -13.59 -2.80
N ARG A 115 2.26 -13.34 -3.72
CA ARG A 115 3.11 -14.36 -4.30
C ARG A 115 4.56 -13.90 -4.41
N ASP A 116 5.49 -14.68 -3.86
CA ASP A 116 6.93 -14.42 -3.99
C ASP A 116 7.32 -13.01 -3.49
N THR A 117 6.65 -12.52 -2.44
CA THR A 117 6.89 -11.20 -1.83
C THR A 117 7.76 -11.30 -0.58
N PHE A 118 8.48 -10.21 -0.27
CA PHE A 118 9.23 -10.08 0.98
C PHE A 118 8.29 -9.97 2.19
N SER A 119 7.23 -9.18 2.07
CA SER A 119 6.16 -9.09 3.08
C SER A 119 4.80 -9.25 2.42
N GLY A 120 3.80 -9.71 3.19
CA GLY A 120 2.40 -9.74 2.75
C GLY A 120 1.71 -8.44 3.14
N ILE A 121 1.40 -8.32 4.43
CA ILE A 121 0.83 -7.11 5.03
C ILE A 121 1.90 -6.47 5.92
N HIS A 122 2.13 -5.17 5.76
CA HIS A 122 3.10 -4.44 6.56
C HIS A 122 2.48 -3.15 7.10
N ILE A 123 2.32 -3.06 8.42
CA ILE A 123 1.85 -1.85 9.10
C ILE A 123 3.06 -1.19 9.76
N MET A 124 3.34 0.08 9.40
CA MET A 124 4.52 0.82 9.85
C MET A 124 4.12 2.14 10.48
N THR A 125 4.43 2.33 11.76
CA THR A 125 4.23 3.60 12.47
C THR A 125 5.53 4.06 13.12
N TYR A 126 5.78 5.37 13.10
CA TYR A 126 6.87 5.97 13.87
C TYR A 126 6.56 5.91 15.37
N PRO A 127 7.57 5.92 16.27
CA PRO A 127 7.40 5.74 17.72
C PRO A 127 6.71 6.92 18.45
N LYS A 128 5.90 7.74 17.78
CA LYS A 128 5.23 8.89 18.39
C LYS A 128 3.84 8.48 18.92
N ARG A 129 3.45 9.04 20.05
CA ARG A 129 2.15 8.82 20.71
C ARG A 129 1.02 9.61 20.04
N ILE A 130 0.81 9.45 18.74
CA ILE A 130 -0.40 9.94 18.07
C ILE A 130 -1.45 8.83 18.20
N GLU A 131 -2.43 9.03 19.06
CA GLU A 131 -3.53 8.08 19.22
C GLU A 131 -4.34 7.95 17.91
N ASN A 132 -4.85 6.75 17.65
CA ASN A 132 -5.69 6.45 16.48
C ASN A 132 -5.06 6.83 15.12
N GLN A 133 -3.74 6.69 15.01
CA GLN A 133 -3.03 6.98 13.78
C GLN A 133 -3.32 5.96 12.66
N VAL A 134 -3.57 4.70 13.02
CA VAL A 134 -4.06 3.64 12.13
C VAL A 134 -5.20 2.92 12.83
N HIS A 135 -6.41 2.94 12.27
CA HIS A 135 -7.55 2.26 12.88
C HIS A 135 -8.61 1.85 11.85
N ASN A 136 -9.47 0.87 12.19
CA ASN A 136 -10.51 0.36 11.30
C ASN A 136 -9.98 -0.17 9.96
N VAL A 137 -8.92 -0.99 10.01
CA VAL A 137 -8.29 -1.65 8.86
C VAL A 137 -8.61 -3.14 8.91
N TYR A 138 -9.17 -3.68 7.83
CA TYR A 138 -9.59 -5.08 7.73
C TYR A 138 -8.90 -5.78 6.57
N PHE A 139 -8.39 -6.98 6.82
CA PHE A 139 -7.84 -7.89 5.83
C PHE A 139 -8.65 -9.20 5.83
N GLU A 140 -9.18 -9.60 4.68
CA GLU A 140 -10.05 -10.78 4.52
C GLU A 140 -9.66 -11.57 3.26
N ASP A 141 -9.89 -12.88 3.22
CA ASP A 141 -9.62 -13.73 2.04
C ASP A 141 -8.20 -13.55 1.48
N ILE A 142 -7.19 -13.61 2.35
CA ILE A 142 -5.78 -13.41 1.97
C ILE A 142 -5.10 -14.76 1.74
N VAL A 143 -4.49 -14.93 0.57
CA VAL A 143 -3.66 -16.09 0.23
C VAL A 143 -2.22 -15.64 0.11
N MET A 144 -1.31 -16.29 0.83
CA MET A 144 0.13 -15.99 0.81
C MET A 144 0.89 -17.20 0.31
N LYS A 145 1.62 -17.06 -0.80
CA LYS A 145 2.48 -18.10 -1.39
C LYS A 145 3.91 -17.59 -1.44
N ASN A 146 4.83 -18.32 -0.79
CA ASN A 146 6.26 -17.95 -0.73
C ASN A 146 6.49 -16.52 -0.21
N VAL A 147 5.71 -16.09 0.79
CA VAL A 147 5.85 -14.77 1.41
C VAL A 147 6.81 -14.90 2.59
N LYS A 148 7.90 -14.12 2.58
CA LYS A 148 8.94 -14.24 3.63
C LYS A 148 8.46 -13.78 5.00
N ASN A 149 7.78 -12.62 5.07
CA ASN A 149 7.18 -12.09 6.29
C ASN A 149 5.68 -11.86 6.07
N PRO A 150 4.82 -12.86 6.35
CA PRO A 150 3.38 -12.79 6.05
C PRO A 150 2.69 -11.52 6.55
N ILE A 151 2.85 -11.22 7.84
CA ILE A 151 2.28 -10.03 8.49
C ILE A 151 3.37 -9.41 9.36
N VAL A 152 3.60 -8.12 9.19
CA VAL A 152 4.55 -7.33 9.99
C VAL A 152 3.82 -6.12 10.55
N ASN A 153 3.94 -5.90 11.85
CA ASN A 153 3.51 -4.68 12.52
C ASN A 153 4.75 -4.05 13.20
N ASP A 154 5.29 -3.00 12.60
CA ASP A 154 6.46 -2.28 13.08
C ASP A 154 6.05 -0.90 13.61
N GLN A 155 5.98 -0.77 14.93
CA GLN A 155 5.66 0.48 15.61
C GLN A 155 6.89 1.30 15.99
N GLU A 156 8.08 0.81 15.63
CA GLU A 156 9.38 1.42 15.86
C GLU A 156 10.04 1.75 14.51
N TYR A 157 9.22 2.13 13.52
CA TYR A 157 9.72 2.31 12.18
C TYR A 157 10.81 3.38 12.13
N ASN A 158 11.95 3.03 11.53
CA ASN A 158 13.13 3.87 11.37
C ASN A 158 13.81 4.32 12.69
N THR A 159 13.62 3.61 13.82
CA THR A 159 14.33 3.87 15.09
C THR A 159 15.50 2.94 15.34
N LYS A 160 15.50 1.76 14.72
CA LYS A 160 16.58 0.79 14.87
C LYS A 160 17.84 1.36 14.22
N VAL A 161 18.89 1.52 15.02
CA VAL A 161 20.24 1.82 14.52
C VAL A 161 20.61 0.67 13.58
N ARG A 162 20.85 1.01 12.31
CA ARG A 162 21.30 0.05 11.29
C ARG A 162 22.72 -0.42 11.58
#